data_AF-A0A9W3BXY1-F1
#
_entry.id   AF-A0A9W3BXY1-F1
#
_cell.length_a   1.000
_cell.length_b   1.000
_cell.length_c   1.000
_cell.angle_alpha   90.00
_cell.angle_beta   90.00
_cell.angle_gamma   90.00
#
_symmetry.space_group_name_H-M   'P 1'
#
loop_
_entity.id
_entity.type
_entity.pdbx_description
1 polymer ?
#
loop_
_entity_poly.entity_id
_entity_poly.type
_entity_poly.pdbx_seq_one_letter_code
_entity_poly.pdbx_strand_id
1 'polypeptide(L)'
;MATLLDPLRTYPYRYRAAVLMDDHKETEAIEELSKALAFKPDLQLLHLRAAFYDSMGVSAEAIRDCKAALSLDPNQKDSIDLYNKARDPQP
;
A
#
# COMPACT_ATOMS: atom_id res chain seq x y z
N MET A 1 0.89 -22.90 -3.91
CA MET A 1 1.30 -22.04 -5.04
C MET A 1 0.10 -21.18 -5.47
N ALA A 2 -0.12 -20.03 -4.83
CA ALA A 2 -1.26 -19.13 -5.13
C ALA A 2 -0.91 -18.04 -6.16
N THR A 3 0.23 -18.16 -6.84
CA THR A 3 0.78 -17.17 -7.79
C THR A 3 0.39 -17.42 -9.25
N LEU A 4 -0.46 -18.42 -9.52
CA LEU A 4 -0.91 -18.79 -10.88
C LEU A 4 -2.36 -18.39 -11.18
N LEU A 5 -3.00 -17.58 -10.32
CA LEU A 5 -4.35 -17.09 -10.51
C LEU A 5 -4.30 -15.63 -10.93
N ASP A 6 -4.71 -15.35 -12.17
CA ASP A 6 -5.01 -14.04 -12.77
C ASP A 6 -4.30 -12.84 -12.11
N PRO A 7 -3.27 -12.25 -12.75
CA PRO A 7 -2.54 -11.07 -12.23
C PRO A 7 -3.43 -9.88 -11.85
N LEU A 8 -4.69 -9.86 -12.31
CA LEU A 8 -5.70 -8.86 -11.96
C LEU A 8 -6.35 -9.07 -10.60
N ARG A 9 -6.21 -10.25 -9.98
CA ARG A 9 -6.68 -10.48 -8.61
C ARG A 9 -5.70 -9.84 -7.63
N THR A 10 -6.11 -8.72 -7.04
CA THR A 10 -5.36 -8.01 -6.00
C THR A 10 -5.39 -8.74 -4.63
N TYR A 11 -6.38 -9.61 -4.40
CA TYR A 11 -6.60 -10.31 -3.13
C TYR A 11 -5.41 -11.17 -2.64
N PRO A 12 -4.77 -12.02 -3.48
CA PRO A 12 -3.63 -12.85 -3.04
C PRO A 12 -2.41 -12.02 -2.62
N TYR A 13 -2.17 -10.88 -3.29
CA TYR A 13 -1.05 -10.00 -2.97
C TYR A 13 -1.26 -9.28 -1.63
N ARG A 14 -2.49 -8.80 -1.37
CA ARG A 14 -2.84 -8.18 -0.07
C ARG A 14 -2.67 -9.13 1.09
N TYR A 15 -3.22 -10.34 0.96
CA TYR A 15 -3.14 -11.33 2.03
C TYR A 15 -1.68 -11.72 2.32
N ARG A 16 -0.89 -11.99 1.27
CA ARG A 16 0.54 -12.32 1.43
C ARG A 16 1.32 -11.17 2.05
N ALA A 17 1.09 -9.94 1.60
CA ALA A 17 1.77 -8.78 2.15
C ALA A 17 1.42 -8.54 3.63
N ALA A 18 0.16 -8.75 4.04
CA ALA A 18 -0.23 -8.68 5.45
C ALA A 18 0.48 -9.74 6.30
N VAL A 19 0.50 -11.00 5.84
CA VAL A 19 1.23 -12.08 6.54
C VAL A 19 2.73 -11.76 6.64
N LEU A 20 3.32 -11.18 5.59
CA LEU A 20 4.72 -10.77 5.61
C LEU A 20 4.97 -9.62 6.61
N MET A 21 4.07 -8.66 6.75
CA MET A 21 4.18 -7.63 7.79
C MET A 21 4.07 -8.22 9.20
N ASP A 22 3.14 -9.16 9.41
CA ASP A 22 3.00 -9.86 10.70
C ASP A 22 4.26 -10.68 11.05
N ASP A 23 4.93 -11.22 10.04
CA ASP A 23 6.22 -11.93 10.17
C ASP A 23 7.43 -10.97 10.28
N HIS A 24 7.22 -9.65 10.42
CA HIS A 24 8.26 -8.61 10.43
C HIS A 24 9.12 -8.55 9.16
N LYS A 25 8.62 -9.05 8.04
CA LYS A 25 9.26 -9.04 6.72
C LYS A 25 8.76 -7.88 5.88
N GLU A 26 8.98 -6.67 6.39
CA GLU A 26 8.42 -5.44 5.84
C GLU A 26 8.84 -5.21 4.38
N THR A 27 10.13 -5.40 4.06
CA THR A 27 10.63 -5.26 2.69
C THR A 27 9.95 -6.23 1.72
N GLU A 28 9.78 -7.49 2.11
CA GLU A 28 9.10 -8.49 1.27
C GLU A 28 7.62 -8.15 1.07
N ALA A 29 6.95 -7.63 2.11
CA ALA A 29 5.56 -7.18 2.03
C ALA A 29 5.39 -6.03 1.02
N ILE A 30 6.27 -5.03 1.10
CA ILE A 30 6.30 -3.89 0.17
C ILE A 30 6.56 -4.36 -1.26
N GLU A 31 7.49 -5.30 -1.47
CA GLU A 31 7.78 -5.87 -2.78
C GLU A 31 6.57 -6.60 -3.38
N GLU A 32 5.84 -7.37 -2.57
CA GLU A 32 4.63 -8.07 -3.04
C GLU A 32 3.55 -7.10 -3.51
N LEU A 33 3.31 -6.02 -2.76
CA LEU A 33 2.37 -4.98 -3.19
C LEU A 33 2.87 -4.24 -4.42
N SER A 34 4.18 -3.98 -4.50
CA SER A 34 4.80 -3.30 -5.64
C SER A 34 4.70 -4.10 -6.93
N LYS A 35 4.86 -5.43 -6.87
CA LYS A 35 4.64 -6.33 -8.02
C LYS A 35 3.21 -6.20 -8.53
N ALA A 36 2.21 -6.26 -7.64
CA ALA A 36 0.81 -6.13 -8.02
C ALA A 36 0.50 -4.77 -8.65
N LEU A 37 0.99 -3.68 -8.05
CA LEU A 37 0.83 -2.31 -8.54
C LEU A 37 1.52 -2.06 -9.90
N ALA A 38 2.60 -2.77 -10.19
CA ALA A 38 3.28 -2.69 -11.49
C ALA A 38 2.43 -3.28 -12.63
N PHE A 39 1.56 -4.25 -12.35
CA PHE A 39 0.61 -4.78 -13.34
C PHE A 39 -0.57 -3.85 -13.55
N LYS A 40 -1.16 -3.36 -12.45
CA LYS A 40 -2.28 -2.43 -12.50
C LYS A 40 -2.29 -1.56 -11.25
N PRO A 41 -2.27 -0.22 -11.39
CA PRO A 41 -2.55 0.68 -10.28
C PRO A 41 -3.92 0.37 -9.69
N ASP A 42 -3.95 0.15 -8.38
CA ASP A 42 -5.16 -0.20 -7.65
C ASP A 42 -5.23 0.61 -6.36
N LEU A 43 -6.40 1.18 -6.10
CA LEU A 43 -6.62 2.09 -4.99
C LEU A 43 -6.40 1.42 -3.63
N GLN A 44 -6.88 0.19 -3.46
CA GLN A 44 -6.73 -0.54 -2.20
C GLN A 44 -5.28 -0.97 -1.96
N LEU A 45 -4.56 -1.36 -3.02
CA LEU A 45 -3.15 -1.72 -2.92
C LEU A 45 -2.27 -0.51 -2.59
N LEU A 46 -2.52 0.64 -3.22
CA LEU A 46 -1.82 1.89 -2.91
C LEU A 46 -2.06 2.31 -1.47
N HIS A 47 -3.31 2.27 -1.01
CA HIS A 47 -3.64 2.58 0.37
C HIS A 47 -2.96 1.62 1.37
N LEU A 48 -2.97 0.31 1.09
CA LEU A 48 -2.33 -0.68 1.95
C LEU A 48 -0.81 -0.47 2.05
N ARG A 49 -0.15 -0.23 0.90
CA ARG A 49 1.29 0.02 0.88
C ARG A 49 1.66 1.32 1.58
N ALA A 50 0.84 2.36 1.44
CA ALA A 50 1.01 3.61 2.18
C ALA A 50 0.90 3.40 3.71
N ALA A 51 -0.06 2.60 4.17
CA ALA A 51 -0.21 2.26 5.58
C ALA A 51 1.00 1.47 6.13
N PHE A 52 1.58 0.58 5.32
CA PHE A 52 2.81 -0.13 5.70
C PHE A 52 4.00 0.82 5.82
N TYR A 53 4.19 1.72 4.85
CA TYR A 53 5.21 2.75 4.95
C TYR A 53 5.02 3.66 6.17
N ASP A 54 3.78 4.03 6.51
CA ASP A 54 3.47 4.79 7.74
C ASP A 54 3.86 4.01 9.00
N SER A 55 3.56 2.71 9.07
CA SER A 55 3.98 1.86 10.21
C SER A 55 5.50 1.70 10.33
N MET A 56 6.22 1.78 9.21
CA MET A 56 7.68 1.74 9.17
C MET A 56 8.33 3.11 9.49
N GLY A 57 7.53 4.17 9.65
CA GLY A 57 8.03 5.55 9.82
C GLY A 57 8.57 6.18 8.54
N VAL A 58 8.27 5.59 7.38
CA VAL A 58 8.74 6.00 6.05
C VAL A 58 7.69 6.91 5.40
N SER A 59 7.53 8.11 5.97
CA SER A 59 6.41 9.01 5.62
C SER A 59 6.46 9.53 4.17
N ALA A 60 7.63 9.67 3.57
CA ALA A 60 7.76 10.19 2.20
C ALA A 60 7.15 9.24 1.16
N GLU A 61 7.34 7.94 1.33
CA GLU A 61 6.79 6.88 0.49
C GLU A 61 5.29 6.71 0.75
N ALA A 62 4.84 6.79 2.01
CA ALA A 62 3.42 6.81 2.35
C ALA A 62 2.69 7.96 1.64
N ILE A 63 3.26 9.17 1.67
CA ILE A 63 2.73 10.35 0.97
C ILE A 63 2.67 10.11 -0.55
N ARG A 64 3.70 9.49 -1.13
CA ARG A 64 3.74 9.20 -2.58
C ARG A 64 2.58 8.27 -2.98
N ASP A 65 2.36 7.22 -2.22
CA ASP A 65 1.27 6.26 -2.49
C ASP A 65 -0.10 6.87 -2.25
N CYS A 66 -0.28 7.70 -1.22
CA CYS A 66 -1.53 8.45 -1.04
C CYS A 66 -1.81 9.41 -2.20
N LYS A 67 -0.79 10.11 -2.72
CA LYS A 67 -0.97 10.97 -3.90
C LYS A 67 -1.38 10.16 -5.14
N ALA A 68 -0.78 8.99 -5.34
CA ALA A 68 -1.17 8.09 -6.42
C ALA A 68 -2.62 7.61 -6.24
N ALA A 69 -3.02 7.24 -5.02
CA ALA A 69 -4.38 6.85 -4.68
C ALA A 69 -5.38 7.98 -4.96
N LEU A 70 -5.09 9.20 -4.52
CA LEU A 70 -5.91 10.39 -4.76
C LEU A 70 -5.97 10.80 -6.23
N SER A 71 -4.98 10.41 -7.04
CA SER A 71 -5.02 10.60 -8.49
C SER A 71 -5.99 9.63 -9.18
N LEU A 72 -6.24 8.47 -8.58
CA LEU A 72 -7.24 7.49 -9.05
C LEU A 72 -8.64 7.82 -8.54
N ASP A 73 -8.76 8.17 -7.26
CA ASP A 73 -9.99 8.64 -6.64
C ASP A 73 -9.71 9.84 -5.72
N PRO A 74 -10.00 11.07 -6.17
CA PRO A 74 -9.77 12.28 -5.38
C PRO A 74 -10.59 12.36 -4.09
N ASN A 75 -11.67 11.59 -3.96
CA ASN A 75 -12.60 11.65 -2.83
C ASN A 75 -12.45 10.48 -1.84
N GLN A 76 -11.42 9.64 -2.01
CA GLN A 76 -11.14 8.53 -1.10
C GLN A 76 -10.68 9.06 0.27
N LYS A 77 -11.60 9.08 1.24
CA LYS A 77 -11.36 9.62 2.59
C LYS A 77 -10.13 9.01 3.27
N ASP A 78 -9.97 7.70 3.21
CA ASP A 78 -8.85 7.02 3.89
C ASP A 78 -7.48 7.49 3.37
N SER A 79 -7.36 7.72 2.05
CA SER A 79 -6.14 8.26 1.45
C SER A 79 -5.88 9.72 1.83
N ILE A 80 -6.94 10.52 2.01
CA ILE A 80 -6.84 11.91 2.50
C ILE A 80 -6.37 11.91 3.95
N ASP A 81 -6.97 11.08 4.79
CA ASP A 81 -6.67 10.99 6.22
C ASP A 81 -5.22 10.52 6.44
N LEU A 82 -4.80 9.45 5.74
CA LEU A 82 -3.43 8.95 5.81
C LEU A 82 -2.42 9.95 5.24
N TYR A 83 -2.76 10.65 4.15
CA TYR A 83 -1.91 11.70 3.59
C TYR A 83 -1.68 12.84 4.58
N ASN A 84 -2.75 13.33 5.22
CA ASN A 84 -2.65 14.40 6.22
C ASN A 84 -1.83 13.95 7.43
N LYS A 85 -2.06 12.72 7.91
CA LYS A 85 -1.27 12.12 9.00
C LYS A 85 0.21 12.02 8.66
N ALA A 86 0.54 11.48 7.49
CA ALA A 86 1.92 11.27 7.06
C ALA A 86 2.65 12.60 6.77
N ARG A 87 1.92 13.65 6.36
CA ARG A 87 2.48 14.99 6.13
C ARG A 87 2.79 15.72 7.43
N ASP A 88 1.93 15.58 8.44
CA ASP A 88 2.03 16.29 9.71
C ASP A 88 2.16 15.28 10.87
N PRO A 89 3.30 14.56 10.98
CA PRO A 89 3.51 13.61 12.06
C PRO A 89 3.42 14.35 13.39
N GLN A 90 2.40 14.01 14.20
CA GLN A 90 2.20 14.62 15.51
C GLN A 90 3.44 14.35 16.39
N PRO A 91 3.93 15.36 17.13
CA PRO A 91 5.11 15.24 17.99
C PRO A 91 4.91 14.32 19.21
#